data_AF-A0A1E7IK17-F1
#
_entry.id   AF-A0A1E7IK17-F1
#
_cell.length_a   1.000
_cell.length_b   1.000
_cell.length_c   1.000
_cell.angle_alpha   90.00
_cell.angle_beta   90.00
_cell.angle_gamma   90.00
#
_symmetry.space_group_name_H-M   'P 1'
#
loop_
_entity.id
_entity.type
_entity.pdbx_description
1 polymer ?
#
loop_
_entity_poly.entity_id
_entity_poly.type
_entity_poly.pdbx_seq_one_letter_code
_entity_poly.pdbx_strand_id
1 'polypeptide(L)' 'MRKMMLLLVCGLVLSAVGSVYGQSDWAKYQHIPVPEDVRVPKNFINEDGTLDCCGCHWNTNHGGPKFCD' A
#
# COMPACT_ATOMS: atom_id res chain seq x y z
N MET A 1 -26.66 21.80 14.88
CA MET A 1 -25.49 20.96 15.28
C MET A 1 -25.50 19.56 14.66
N ARG A 2 -26.61 18.82 14.68
CA ARG A 2 -26.69 17.43 14.15
C ARG A 2 -26.21 17.25 12.69
N LYS A 3 -26.56 18.18 11.79
CA LYS A 3 -26.14 18.17 10.38
C LYS A 3 -24.63 18.38 10.19
N MET A 4 -24.01 19.21 11.03
CA MET A 4 -22.57 19.53 10.95
C MET A 4 -21.72 18.35 11.45
N MET A 5 -22.18 17.66 12.49
CA MET A 5 -21.58 16.42 12.98
C MET A 5 -21.64 15.31 11.93
N LEU A 6 -22.78 15.17 11.22
CA LEU A 6 -22.94 14.20 10.13
C LEU A 6 -21.93 14.44 8.99
N LEU A 7 -21.76 15.69 8.55
CA LEU A 7 -20.79 16.04 7.51
C LEU A 7 -19.35 15.74 7.93
N LEU A 8 -18.98 16.04 9.18
CA LEU A 8 -17.66 15.71 9.72
C LEU A 8 -17.39 14.21 9.76
N VAL A 9 -18.36 13.43 10.24
CA VAL A 9 -18.23 11.96 10.30
C VAL A 9 -18.13 11.37 8.90
N CYS A 10 -18.98 11.81 7.95
CA CYS A 10 -18.89 11.37 6.55
C CYS A 10 -17.54 11.74 5.92
N GLY A 11 -17.03 12.95 6.17
CA GLY A 11 -15.72 13.37 5.67
C GLY A 11 -14.58 12.50 6.22
N LEU A 12 -14.58 12.21 7.52
CA LEU A 12 -13.60 11.33 8.16
C LEU A 12 -13.64 9.91 7.59
N VAL A 13 -14.84 9.34 7.42
CA VAL A 13 -15.02 8.00 6.87
C VAL A 13 -14.53 7.93 5.41
N LEU A 14 -14.89 8.90 4.57
CA LEU A 14 -14.45 8.93 3.17
C LEU A 14 -12.94 9.09 3.05
N SER A 15 -12.34 9.91 3.91
CA SER A 15 -10.88 10.09 3.96
C SER A 15 -10.18 8.79 4.35
N ALA A 16 -10.68 8.10 5.38
CA ALA A 16 -10.12 6.84 5.85
C ALA A 16 -10.24 5.73 4.78
N VAL A 17 -11.40 5.60 4.14
CA VAL A 17 -11.60 4.66 3.03
C VAL A 17 -10.65 4.99 1.89
N GLY A 18 -10.55 6.26 1.48
CA GLY A 18 -9.63 6.69 0.43
C GLY A 18 -8.17 6.36 0.74
N SER A 19 -7.72 6.52 1.99
CA SER A 19 -6.35 6.16 2.38
C SER A 19 -6.08 4.66 2.33
N VAL A 20 -7.07 3.82 2.67
CA VAL A 20 -6.91 2.36 2.59
C VAL A 20 -6.87 1.90 1.13
N TYR A 21 -7.72 2.44 0.26
CA TYR A 21 -7.72 2.12 -1.17
C TYR A 21 -6.53 2.73 -1.94
N GLY A 22 -5.87 3.75 -1.37
CA GLY A 22 -4.67 4.36 -1.94
C GLY A 22 -3.37 3.63 -1.59
N GLN A 23 -3.41 2.69 -0.64
CA GLN A 23 -2.24 1.91 -0.25
C GLN A 23 -2.06 0.71 -1.18
N SER A 24 -0.79 0.43 -1.50
CA SER A 24 -0.46 -0.78 -2.26
C SER A 24 -0.79 -2.04 -1.47
N ASP A 25 -1.33 -3.05 -2.16
CA ASP A 25 -1.54 -4.41 -1.62
C ASP A 25 -0.25 -5.03 -1.06
N TRP A 26 0.90 -4.55 -1.54
CA TRP A 26 2.24 -4.98 -1.15
C TRP A 26 2.82 -4.21 0.04
N ALA A 27 2.20 -3.11 0.47
CA ALA A 27 2.73 -2.22 1.51
C ALA A 27 3.00 -2.95 2.84
N LYS A 28 2.22 -3.98 3.17
CA LYS A 28 2.46 -4.82 4.35
C LYS A 28 3.87 -5.43 4.36
N TYR A 29 4.38 -5.85 3.20
CA TYR A 29 5.69 -6.50 3.10
C TYR A 29 6.88 -5.53 3.20
N GLN A 30 6.65 -4.24 3.44
CA GLN A 30 7.70 -3.30 3.84
C GLN A 30 8.25 -3.59 5.24
N HIS A 31 7.48 -4.31 6.05
CA HIS A 31 7.80 -4.55 7.47
C HIS A 31 7.66 -6.02 7.88
N ILE A 32 7.16 -6.88 7.00
CA ILE A 32 7.08 -8.33 7.21
C ILE A 32 7.67 -9.06 6.00
N PRO A 33 8.37 -10.19 6.20
CA PRO A 33 8.91 -10.97 5.09
C PRO A 33 7.81 -11.45 4.15
N VAL A 34 8.12 -11.51 2.85
CA VAL A 34 7.26 -12.09 1.83
C VAL A 34 7.20 -13.61 2.02
N PRO A 35 6.01 -14.20 2.19
CA PRO A 35 5.84 -15.65 2.27
C PRO A 35 6.31 -16.36 0.99
N GLU A 36 6.82 -17.59 1.12
CA GLU A 36 7.35 -18.36 -0.02
C GLU A 36 6.28 -18.70 -1.09
N ASP A 37 5.01 -18.73 -0.71
CA ASP A 37 3.88 -18.99 -1.60
C ASP A 37 3.45 -17.76 -2.42
N VAL A 38 3.95 -16.58 -2.07
CA VAL A 38 3.68 -15.32 -2.77
C VAL A 38 4.74 -15.11 -3.87
N ARG A 39 4.29 -15.12 -5.13
CA ARG A 39 5.18 -14.96 -6.29
C ARG A 39 5.54 -13.50 -6.51
N VAL A 40 6.73 -13.10 -6.06
CA VAL A 40 7.36 -11.80 -6.38
C VAL A 40 8.75 -12.03 -7.01
N PRO A 41 9.17 -11.24 -8.00
CA PRO A 41 10.53 -11.27 -8.54
C PRO A 41 11.57 -11.10 -7.43
N LYS A 42 12.59 -11.96 -7.44
CA LYS A 42 13.61 -11.99 -6.38
C LYS A 42 14.41 -10.69 -6.24
N ASN A 43 14.52 -9.91 -7.32
CA ASN A 43 15.20 -8.63 -7.31
C ASN A 43 14.46 -7.55 -6.51
N PHE A 44 13.20 -7.78 -6.14
CA PHE A 44 12.41 -6.88 -5.29
C PHE A 44 12.36 -7.33 -3.82
N ILE A 45 13.07 -8.41 -3.47
CA ILE A 45 13.11 -8.95 -2.11
C ILE A 45 14.47 -8.58 -1.51
N ASN A 46 14.45 -7.87 -0.39
CA ASN A 46 15.64 -7.51 0.38
C ASN A 46 16.27 -8.76 1.03
N GLU A 47 17.48 -8.62 1.56
CA GLU A 47 18.18 -9.72 2.24
C GLU A 47 17.43 -10.25 3.48
N ASP A 48 16.61 -9.42 4.12
CA ASP A 48 15.77 -9.79 5.27
C ASP A 48 14.41 -10.41 4.87
N GLY A 49 14.18 -10.59 3.58
CA GLY A 49 12.95 -11.16 3.03
C GLY A 49 11.80 -10.16 2.86
N THR A 50 11.96 -8.90 3.23
CA THR A 50 10.96 -7.84 3.00
C THR A 50 10.96 -7.36 1.54
N LEU A 51 9.90 -6.67 1.11
CA LEU A 51 9.89 -6.01 -0.20
C LEU A 51 10.67 -4.71 -0.18
N ASP A 52 11.43 -4.49 -1.25
CA ASP A 52 12.01 -3.18 -1.53
C ASP A 52 10.95 -2.15 -1.94
N CYS A 53 11.38 -0.90 -2.07
CA CYS A 53 10.51 0.21 -2.42
C CYS A 53 9.82 0.02 -3.79
N CYS A 54 10.45 -0.65 -4.74
CA CYS A 54 9.93 -0.87 -6.09
C CYS A 54 8.96 -2.07 -6.14
N GLY A 55 9.24 -3.12 -5.39
CA GLY A 55 8.38 -4.28 -5.17
C GLY A 55 7.03 -3.89 -4.59
N CYS A 56 6.99 -2.83 -3.79
CA CYS A 56 5.73 -2.27 -3.29
C CYS A 56 4.80 -1.75 -4.40
N HIS A 57 5.30 -1.45 -5.59
CA HIS A 57 4.50 -0.97 -6.71
C HIS A 57 4.44 -1.97 -7.87
N TRP A 58 5.16 -3.08 -7.75
CA TRP A 58 5.20 -4.11 -8.76
C TRP A 58 3.82 -4.75 -8.96
N ASN A 59 3.37 -4.84 -10.21
CA ASN A 59 2.10 -5.46 -10.57
C ASN A 59 0.88 -4.85 -9.84
N THR A 60 0.89 -3.54 -9.61
CA THR A 60 -0.25 -2.79 -9.07
C THR A 60 -0.75 -1.75 -10.08
N ASN A 61 -1.96 -1.23 -9.87
CA ASN A 61 -2.51 -0.11 -10.65
C ASN A 61 -1.99 1.26 -10.18
N HIS A 62 -1.03 1.29 -9.25
CA HIS A 62 -0.52 2.51 -8.66
C HIS A 62 0.84 2.84 -9.26
N GLY A 63 1.02 4.11 -9.67
CA GLY A 63 2.33 4.57 -10.13
C GLY A 63 3.38 4.40 -9.03
N GLY A 64 4.48 3.71 -9.36
CA GLY A 64 5.64 3.61 -8.48
C GLY A 64 6.54 4.85 -8.58
N PRO A 65 7.59 4.92 -7.74
CA PRO A 65 8.62 5.93 -7.89
C PRO A 65 9.30 5.80 -9.26
N LYS A 66 9.59 6.92 -9.94
CA LYS A 66 10.19 6.93 -11.30
C LYS A 66 11.58 6.29 -11.40
N PHE A 67 12.26 6.05 -10.28
CA PHE A 67 13.55 5.37 -10.26
C PHE A 67 13.41 3.83 -10.25
N CYS A 68 12.18 3.33 -10.19
CA CYS A 68 11.84 1.90 -10.29
C CYS A 68 11.48 1.48 -11.72
N ASP A 69 11.45 2.42 -12.68
CA ASP A 69 11.20 2.19 -14.10
C ASP A 69 12.47 1.65 -14.82
#